data_AF-A0A034WJ82-F1
#
_entry.id   AF-A0A034WJ82-F1
#
_cell.length_a   1.000
_cell.length_b   1.000
_cell.length_c   1.000
_cell.angle_alpha   90.00
_cell.angle_beta   90.00
_cell.angle_gamma   90.00
#
_symmetry.space_group_name_H-M   'P 1'
#
loop_
_entity.id
_entity.type
_entity.pdbx_description
1 polymer ?
#
loop_
_entity_poly.entity_id
_entity_poly.type
_entity_poly.pdbx_seq_one_letter_code
_entity_poly.pdbx_strand_id
1 'polypeptide(L)'
;EFELQKFIPNVISFVEQYIKGIPPNVHLKDTFQGTIEHIQDIEENIWVPQLGLKGKVDVSVRIKQRKHEKTTNAIPLELKTGRATFSMEHKGQVMLYQMMLTAIGRETNSSLLLYLREGIMRELRGTRNEQRDLVMLRNDLAHYLSYLSETPATNTSLVATEEQDKFLQPLKLPEPISHHSACGNCEYATVCCTFAKTDPELHLRKGHPLLTVMQNVTDHLRTDDYKYFIHWCRLLALEEKEMKKANNLRTLWTSTPEQRKKNGLAIVDVQLKNVTCEGTHYLNNFMIEATGDYKDADLLLSGFSIGEYVIISTRKRLAVAAGSIVN
;
A
#
# COMPACT_ATOMS: atom_id res chain seq x y z
N GLU A 1 20.04 19.08 5.51
CA GLU A 1 20.17 20.07 4.42
C GLU A 1 21.22 19.66 3.37
N PHE A 2 22.47 19.37 3.75
CA PHE A 2 23.55 19.01 2.81
C PHE A 2 23.27 17.79 1.91
N GLU A 3 22.59 16.75 2.43
CA GLU A 3 22.23 15.58 1.61
C GLU A 3 21.17 15.89 0.54
N LEU A 4 20.24 16.83 0.80
CA LEU A 4 19.22 17.24 -0.17
C LEU A 4 19.82 18.08 -1.30
N GLN A 5 20.83 18.89 -1.00
CA GLN A 5 21.52 19.71 -2.00
C GLN A 5 22.13 18.87 -3.13
N LYS A 6 22.53 17.62 -2.84
CA LYS A 6 23.06 16.68 -3.85
C LYS A 6 22.04 16.31 -4.94
N PHE A 7 20.74 16.46 -4.67
CA PHE A 7 19.68 16.15 -5.63
C PHE A 7 19.30 17.35 -6.51
N ILE A 8 19.61 18.58 -6.09
CA ILE A 8 19.18 19.81 -6.79
C ILE A 8 19.61 19.82 -8.27
N PRO A 9 20.88 19.52 -8.63
CA PRO A 9 21.29 19.52 -10.03
C PRO A 9 20.49 18.53 -10.89
N ASN A 10 20.18 17.35 -10.35
CA ASN A 10 19.40 16.32 -11.05
C ASN A 10 17.94 16.74 -11.22
N VAL A 11 17.36 17.41 -10.22
CA VAL A 11 15.99 17.95 -10.31
C VAL A 11 15.92 19.05 -11.36
N ILE A 12 16.92 19.95 -11.41
CA ILE A 12 17.00 20.99 -12.47
C ILE A 12 17.09 20.32 -13.84
N SER A 13 17.99 19.36 -14.02
CA SER A 13 18.14 18.61 -15.28
C SER A 13 16.85 17.88 -15.67
N PHE A 14 16.14 17.30 -14.71
CA PHE A 14 14.83 16.67 -14.95
C PHE A 14 13.81 17.69 -15.47
N VAL A 15 13.72 18.87 -14.85
CA VAL A 15 12.78 19.92 -15.28
C VAL A 15 13.13 20.43 -16.67
N GLU A 16 14.40 20.71 -16.94
CA GLU A 16 14.86 21.16 -18.26
C GLU A 16 14.55 20.13 -19.34
N GLN A 17 14.85 18.86 -19.08
CA GLN A 17 14.67 17.81 -20.06
C GLN A 17 13.22 17.43 -20.28
N TYR A 18 12.50 17.08 -19.21
CA TYR A 18 11.22 16.42 -19.30
C TYR A 18 10.03 17.38 -19.23
N ILE A 19 10.19 18.55 -18.60
CA ILE A 19 9.11 19.55 -18.54
C ILE A 19 9.28 20.61 -19.65
N LYS A 20 10.48 21.18 -19.78
CA LYS A 20 10.76 22.22 -20.81
C LYS A 20 11.10 21.64 -22.19
N GLY A 21 11.39 20.35 -22.28
CA GLY A 21 11.69 19.67 -23.54
C GLY A 21 13.09 19.96 -24.10
N ILE A 22 14.02 20.44 -23.27
CA ILE A 22 15.40 20.72 -23.68
C ILE A 22 16.14 19.39 -23.85
N PRO A 23 16.69 19.07 -25.03
CA PRO A 23 17.40 17.80 -25.22
C PRO A 23 18.64 17.73 -24.32
N PRO A 24 18.93 16.57 -23.69
CA PRO A 24 20.14 16.43 -22.89
C PRO A 24 21.38 16.41 -23.78
N ASN A 25 22.51 16.88 -23.25
CA ASN A 25 23.80 16.82 -23.96
C ASN A 25 24.26 15.37 -24.22
N VAL A 26 23.89 14.44 -23.32
CA VAL A 26 24.25 13.02 -23.41
C VAL A 26 22.98 12.18 -23.37
N HIS A 27 22.76 11.37 -24.42
CA HIS A 27 21.68 10.40 -24.46
C HIS A 27 22.11 9.09 -23.81
N LEU A 28 21.64 8.86 -22.58
CA LEU A 28 21.82 7.58 -21.91
C LEU A 28 20.90 6.52 -22.52
N LYS A 29 21.44 5.31 -22.71
CA LYS A 29 20.66 4.17 -23.21
C LYS A 29 19.49 3.85 -22.27
N ASP A 30 18.35 3.48 -22.86
CA ASP A 30 17.12 3.09 -22.17
C ASP A 30 16.46 4.19 -21.33
N THR A 31 16.89 5.45 -21.47
CA THR A 31 16.20 6.58 -20.83
C THR A 31 14.97 6.99 -21.62
N PHE A 32 13.94 7.44 -20.89
CA PHE A 32 12.75 8.01 -21.50
C PHE A 32 13.12 9.20 -22.39
N GLN A 33 12.56 9.25 -23.59
CA GLN A 33 12.85 10.28 -24.59
C GLN A 33 11.67 11.22 -24.85
N GLY A 34 10.55 11.07 -24.14
CA GLY A 34 9.40 11.97 -24.26
C GLY A 34 9.48 13.16 -23.31
N THR A 35 8.40 13.93 -23.26
CA THR A 35 8.19 15.03 -22.32
C THR A 35 6.94 14.78 -21.49
N ILE A 36 6.86 15.39 -20.32
CA ILE A 36 5.67 15.44 -19.47
C ILE A 36 4.93 16.72 -19.84
N GLU A 37 3.70 16.58 -20.32
CA GLU A 37 2.87 17.73 -20.71
C GLU A 37 2.08 18.29 -19.54
N HIS A 38 1.62 17.42 -18.64
CA HIS A 38 0.73 17.84 -17.55
C HIS A 38 0.87 16.91 -16.34
N ILE A 39 0.98 17.51 -15.15
CA ILE A 39 0.86 16.82 -13.86
C ILE A 39 -0.62 16.73 -13.51
N GLN A 40 -1.20 15.53 -13.63
CA GLN A 40 -2.63 15.30 -13.40
C GLN A 40 -3.00 15.32 -11.92
N ASP A 41 -2.16 14.69 -11.09
CA ASP A 41 -2.39 14.57 -9.65
C ASP A 41 -1.04 14.31 -8.96
N ILE A 42 -0.97 14.58 -7.67
CA ILE A 42 0.19 14.30 -6.81
C ILE A 42 -0.28 13.52 -5.59
N GLU A 43 0.50 12.54 -5.14
CA GLU A 43 0.18 11.73 -3.95
C GLU A 43 -1.23 11.11 -4.06
N GLU A 44 -1.58 10.64 -5.26
CA GLU A 44 -2.93 10.23 -5.63
C GLU A 44 -3.30 8.90 -4.95
N ASN A 45 -4.31 8.95 -4.08
CA ASN A 45 -4.88 7.74 -3.46
C ASN A 45 -5.76 6.98 -4.44
N ILE A 46 -5.46 5.70 -4.67
CA ILE A 46 -6.24 4.83 -5.55
C ILE A 46 -6.60 3.56 -4.82
N TRP A 47 -7.90 3.30 -4.68
CA TRP A 47 -8.44 2.06 -4.13
C TRP A 47 -9.20 1.34 -5.23
N VAL A 48 -8.83 0.08 -5.47
CA VAL A 48 -9.37 -0.73 -6.56
C VAL A 48 -9.87 -2.07 -5.99
N PRO A 49 -11.13 -2.12 -5.50
CA PRO A 49 -11.70 -3.33 -4.92
C PRO A 49 -11.68 -4.53 -5.87
N GLN A 50 -11.92 -4.31 -7.18
CA GLN A 50 -11.90 -5.38 -8.19
C GLN A 50 -10.53 -6.07 -8.33
N LEU A 51 -9.45 -5.35 -7.98
CA LEU A 51 -8.09 -5.89 -7.96
C LEU A 51 -7.61 -6.23 -6.57
N GLY A 52 -8.38 -5.94 -5.50
CA GLY A 52 -7.95 -6.12 -4.12
C GLY A 52 -6.69 -5.31 -3.78
N LEU A 53 -6.53 -4.15 -4.41
CA LEU A 53 -5.35 -3.29 -4.27
C LEU A 53 -5.73 -1.91 -3.77
N LYS A 54 -4.83 -1.33 -2.97
CA LYS A 54 -4.81 0.10 -2.64
C LYS A 54 -3.39 0.60 -2.85
N GLY A 55 -3.24 1.84 -3.27
CA GLY A 55 -1.93 2.47 -3.47
C GLY A 55 -2.00 3.98 -3.44
N LYS A 56 -0.82 4.60 -3.35
CA LYS A 56 -0.63 6.03 -3.37
C LYS A 56 0.43 6.33 -4.44
N VAL A 57 -0.01 6.87 -5.57
CA VAL A 57 0.87 7.17 -6.70
C VAL A 57 1.54 8.51 -6.44
N ASP A 58 2.88 8.57 -6.45
CA ASP A 58 3.61 9.81 -6.17
C ASP A 58 3.17 10.94 -7.09
N VAL A 59 3.16 10.68 -8.41
CA VAL A 59 2.69 11.64 -9.41
C VAL A 59 1.98 10.92 -10.54
N SER A 60 0.81 11.40 -10.93
CA SER A 60 0.12 10.99 -12.16
C SER A 60 0.38 12.02 -13.25
N VAL A 61 0.89 11.59 -14.41
CA VAL A 61 1.32 12.51 -15.49
C VAL A 61 0.74 12.15 -16.84
N ARG A 62 0.54 13.14 -17.72
CA ARG A 62 0.35 12.92 -19.16
C ARG A 62 1.65 13.19 -19.88
N ILE A 63 2.00 12.32 -20.81
CA ILE A 63 3.26 12.40 -21.56
C ILE A 63 3.03 12.59 -23.05
N LYS A 64 4.03 13.18 -23.71
CA LYS A 64 4.18 13.24 -25.16
C LYS A 64 5.39 12.41 -25.56
N GLN A 65 5.18 11.39 -26.37
CA GLN A 65 6.29 10.61 -26.94
C GLN A 65 6.83 11.31 -28.19
N ARG A 66 8.15 11.43 -28.35
CA ARG A 66 8.75 12.03 -29.56
C ARG A 66 8.30 11.40 -30.88
N LYS A 67 7.92 10.11 -30.87
CA LYS A 67 7.51 9.35 -32.06
C LYS A 67 5.99 9.28 -32.27
N HIS A 68 5.18 9.76 -31.34
CA HIS A 68 3.72 9.70 -31.42
C HIS A 68 3.13 11.06 -31.08
N GLU A 69 2.35 11.60 -32.01
CA GLU A 69 1.73 12.91 -31.86
C GLU A 69 0.53 12.89 -30.89
N LYS A 70 0.01 11.69 -30.58
CA LYS A 70 -1.14 11.51 -29.70
C LYS A 70 -0.73 11.58 -28.23
N THR A 71 -1.38 12.49 -27.51
CA THR A 71 -1.28 12.59 -26.05
C THR A 71 -1.82 11.31 -25.40
N THR A 72 -1.10 10.79 -24.41
CA THR A 72 -1.53 9.57 -23.71
C THR A 72 -2.53 9.90 -22.60
N ASN A 73 -3.26 8.88 -22.13
CA ASN A 73 -3.91 8.94 -20.83
C ASN A 73 -2.87 9.17 -19.72
N ALA A 74 -3.36 9.49 -18.52
CA ALA A 74 -2.51 9.62 -17.34
C ALA A 74 -1.78 8.30 -17.04
N ILE A 75 -0.47 8.38 -16.81
CA ILE A 75 0.39 7.27 -16.43
C ILE A 75 1.03 7.56 -15.05
N PRO A 76 1.37 6.52 -14.27
CA PRO A 76 2.02 6.73 -12.98
C PRO A 76 3.50 7.06 -13.19
N LEU A 77 4.00 8.01 -12.41
CA LEU A 77 5.41 8.35 -12.25
C LEU A 77 5.78 8.11 -10.78
N GLU A 78 6.69 7.17 -10.56
CA GLU A 78 7.24 6.81 -9.25
C GLU A 78 8.64 7.41 -9.06
N LEU A 79 8.89 7.97 -7.88
CA LEU A 79 10.14 8.62 -7.52
C LEU A 79 10.92 7.75 -6.52
N LYS A 80 12.21 7.51 -6.81
CA LYS A 80 13.14 6.80 -5.93
C LYS A 80 14.36 7.65 -5.61
N THR A 81 14.73 7.70 -4.33
CA THR A 81 15.87 8.49 -3.84
C THR A 81 17.16 7.68 -3.71
N GLY A 82 17.07 6.35 -3.73
CA GLY A 82 18.20 5.43 -3.66
C GLY A 82 18.95 5.27 -4.99
N ARG A 83 19.89 4.32 -5.02
CA ARG A 83 20.62 3.97 -6.25
C ARG A 83 19.68 3.45 -7.33
N ALA A 84 19.95 3.79 -8.58
CA ALA A 84 19.27 3.27 -9.75
C ALA A 84 19.48 1.75 -9.95
N THR A 85 18.60 0.93 -9.37
CA THR A 85 18.64 -0.54 -9.49
C THR A 85 17.69 -1.08 -10.56
N PHE A 86 16.57 -0.38 -10.82
CA PHE A 86 15.46 -0.89 -11.64
C PHE A 86 15.07 -2.32 -11.27
N SER A 87 15.04 -2.61 -9.95
CA SER A 87 14.76 -3.93 -9.40
C SER A 87 13.33 -4.38 -9.71
N MET A 88 13.05 -5.66 -9.51
CA MET A 88 11.73 -6.23 -9.80
C MET A 88 10.66 -5.69 -8.85
N GLU A 89 11.03 -5.31 -7.63
CA GLU A 89 10.14 -4.67 -6.66
C GLU A 89 9.71 -3.29 -7.15
N HIS A 90 10.66 -2.46 -7.61
CA HIS A 90 10.36 -1.14 -8.15
C HIS A 90 9.52 -1.24 -9.44
N LYS A 91 9.84 -2.19 -10.32
CA LYS A 91 9.02 -2.44 -11.53
C LYS A 91 7.63 -2.94 -11.17
N GLY A 92 7.52 -3.85 -10.21
CA GLY A 92 6.26 -4.43 -9.74
C GLY A 92 5.34 -3.37 -9.13
N GLN A 93 5.87 -2.49 -8.29
CA GLN A 93 5.11 -1.37 -7.70
C GLN A 93 4.47 -0.50 -8.78
N VAL A 94 5.28 -0.04 -9.75
CA VAL A 94 4.80 0.83 -10.82
C VAL A 94 3.81 0.11 -11.73
N MET A 95 4.01 -1.20 -11.98
CA MET A 95 3.06 -2.02 -12.74
C MET A 95 1.72 -2.19 -12.02
N LEU A 96 1.72 -2.35 -10.69
CA LEU A 96 0.49 -2.35 -9.90
C LEU A 96 -0.25 -1.01 -10.02
N TYR A 97 0.47 0.12 -10.01
CA TYR A 97 -0.12 1.44 -10.22
C TYR A 97 -0.74 1.59 -11.60
N GLN A 98 -0.05 1.09 -12.63
CA GLN A 98 -0.54 1.05 -14.00
C GLN A 98 -1.84 0.23 -14.11
N MET A 99 -1.89 -0.95 -13.49
CA MET A 99 -3.08 -1.80 -13.44
C MET A 99 -4.23 -1.11 -12.70
N MET A 100 -3.95 -0.44 -11.58
CA MET A 100 -4.95 0.30 -10.81
C MET A 100 -5.53 1.49 -11.58
N LEU A 101 -4.70 2.26 -12.30
CA LEU A 101 -5.16 3.37 -13.14
C LEU A 101 -6.05 2.86 -14.29
N THR A 102 -5.65 1.78 -14.95
CA THR A 102 -6.45 1.15 -16.01
C THR A 102 -7.80 0.68 -15.48
N ALA A 103 -7.81 0.05 -14.30
CA ALA A 103 -9.00 -0.44 -13.63
C ALA A 103 -10.03 0.66 -13.29
N ILE A 104 -9.60 1.91 -13.07
CA ILE A 104 -10.50 3.06 -12.81
C ILE A 104 -10.85 3.85 -14.10
N GLY A 105 -10.63 3.26 -15.27
CA GLY A 105 -10.99 3.85 -16.57
C GLY A 105 -9.93 4.78 -17.18
N ARG A 106 -8.71 4.81 -16.63
CA ARG A 106 -7.56 5.52 -17.21
C ARG A 106 -6.62 4.53 -17.86
N GLU A 107 -7.03 3.98 -19.01
CA GLU A 107 -6.28 2.93 -19.70
C GLU A 107 -4.84 3.36 -20.01
N THR A 108 -3.87 2.61 -19.48
CA THR A 108 -2.45 2.83 -19.73
C THR A 108 -1.68 1.52 -19.84
N ASN A 109 -0.76 1.45 -20.80
CA ASN A 109 0.20 0.35 -20.96
C ASN A 109 1.62 0.75 -20.53
N SER A 110 1.78 1.94 -19.94
CA SER A 110 3.07 2.58 -19.71
C SER A 110 3.11 3.28 -18.36
N SER A 111 4.32 3.49 -17.87
CA SER A 111 4.62 4.09 -16.59
C SER A 111 6.05 4.61 -16.54
N LEU A 112 6.33 5.54 -15.63
CA LEU A 112 7.65 6.13 -15.46
C LEU A 112 8.23 5.80 -14.09
N LEU A 113 9.52 5.47 -14.07
CA LEU A 113 10.29 5.28 -12.84
C LEU A 113 11.51 6.20 -12.88
N LEU A 114 11.57 7.15 -11.95
CA LEU A 114 12.61 8.16 -11.82
C LEU A 114 13.49 7.88 -10.60
N TYR A 115 14.80 7.77 -10.81
CA TYR A 115 15.77 7.79 -9.73
C TYR A 115 16.36 9.18 -9.61
N LEU A 116 16.05 9.87 -8.51
CA LEU A 116 16.44 11.25 -8.25
C LEU A 116 17.94 11.38 -8.01
N ARG A 117 18.58 10.35 -7.44
CA ARG A 117 20.02 10.38 -7.10
C ARG A 117 20.91 10.43 -8.34
N GLU A 118 20.53 9.71 -9.39
CA GLU A 118 21.26 9.69 -10.66
C GLU A 118 20.57 10.51 -11.76
N GLY A 119 19.36 11.03 -11.53
CA GLY A 119 18.58 11.77 -12.54
C GLY A 119 18.09 10.90 -13.70
N ILE A 120 18.03 9.58 -13.53
CA ILE A 120 17.70 8.63 -14.60
C ILE A 120 16.22 8.27 -14.54
N MET A 121 15.49 8.50 -15.63
CA MET A 121 14.10 8.10 -15.79
C MET A 121 13.94 7.08 -16.91
N ARG A 122 13.18 6.00 -16.64
CA ARG A 122 12.82 4.99 -17.65
C ARG A 122 11.31 4.86 -17.77
N GLU A 123 10.88 4.62 -19.01
CA GLU A 123 9.53 4.16 -19.30
C GLU A 123 9.48 2.63 -19.15
N LEU A 124 8.52 2.14 -18.38
CA LEU A 124 8.27 0.73 -18.15
C LEU A 124 6.91 0.36 -18.73
N ARG A 125 6.85 -0.79 -19.40
CA ARG A 125 5.61 -1.35 -19.95
C ARG A 125 5.42 -2.75 -19.38
N GLY A 126 4.37 -2.95 -18.61
CA GLY A 126 4.05 -4.27 -18.05
C GLY A 126 3.52 -5.22 -19.11
N THR A 127 4.07 -6.42 -19.17
CA THR A 127 3.52 -7.51 -19.97
C THR A 127 2.36 -8.18 -19.25
N ARG A 128 1.47 -8.87 -20.00
CA ARG A 128 0.37 -9.63 -19.39
C ARG A 128 0.84 -10.71 -18.42
N ASN A 129 2.00 -11.33 -18.68
CA ASN A 129 2.54 -12.38 -17.81
C ASN A 129 2.97 -11.78 -16.47
N GLU A 130 3.70 -10.66 -16.47
CA GLU A 130 4.10 -9.98 -15.23
C GLU A 130 2.88 -9.50 -14.43
N GLN A 131 1.86 -8.95 -15.10
CA GLN A 131 0.60 -8.54 -14.46
C GLN A 131 -0.12 -9.72 -13.80
N ARG A 132 -0.19 -10.87 -14.49
CA ARG A 132 -0.76 -12.10 -13.95
C ARG A 132 0.00 -12.55 -12.71
N ASP A 133 1.33 -12.61 -12.79
CA ASP A 133 2.17 -13.11 -11.71
C ASP A 133 2.10 -12.20 -10.46
N LEU A 134 1.99 -10.88 -10.65
CA LEU A 134 1.72 -9.92 -9.56
C LEU A 134 0.36 -10.15 -8.90
N VAL A 135 -0.68 -10.46 -9.67
CA VAL A 135 -2.01 -10.79 -9.12
C VAL A 135 -1.98 -12.11 -8.35
N MET A 136 -1.25 -13.11 -8.84
CA MET A 136 -1.05 -14.37 -8.11
C MET A 136 -0.35 -14.13 -6.78
N LEU A 137 0.74 -13.35 -6.77
CA LEU A 137 1.45 -12.98 -5.54
C LEU A 137 0.55 -12.20 -4.58
N ARG A 138 -0.30 -11.29 -5.10
CA ARG A 138 -1.30 -10.59 -4.29
C ARG A 138 -2.28 -11.56 -3.63
N ASN A 139 -2.75 -12.56 -4.37
CA ASN A 139 -3.70 -13.55 -3.86
C ASN A 139 -3.06 -14.41 -2.77
N ASP A 140 -1.80 -14.82 -2.94
CA ASP A 140 -1.05 -15.54 -1.92
C ASP A 140 -0.91 -14.70 -0.64
N LEU A 141 -0.54 -13.42 -0.77
CA LEU A 141 -0.49 -12.51 0.37
C LEU A 141 -1.85 -12.38 1.08
N ALA A 142 -2.93 -12.19 0.30
CA ALA A 142 -4.28 -12.07 0.84
C ALA A 142 -4.72 -13.33 1.60
N HIS A 143 -4.33 -14.51 1.12
CA HIS A 143 -4.61 -15.80 1.76
C HIS A 143 -3.96 -15.92 3.14
N TYR A 144 -2.68 -15.57 3.28
CA TYR A 144 -2.03 -15.59 4.60
C TYR A 144 -2.57 -14.52 5.54
N LEU A 145 -2.95 -13.34 5.02
CA LEU A 145 -3.60 -12.30 5.82
C LEU A 145 -5.02 -12.67 6.26
N SER A 146 -5.76 -13.48 5.50
CA SER A 146 -7.08 -13.94 5.93
C SER A 146 -7.02 -14.95 7.08
N TYR A 147 -5.99 -15.80 7.12
CA TYR A 147 -5.80 -16.79 8.20
C TYR A 147 -5.65 -16.18 9.59
N LEU A 148 -5.10 -14.95 9.69
CA LEU A 148 -5.09 -14.17 10.94
C LEU A 148 -6.50 -14.05 11.56
N SER A 149 -7.56 -14.20 10.76
CA SER A 149 -8.95 -13.98 11.16
C SER A 149 -9.70 -15.29 11.48
N GLU A 150 -9.19 -16.45 11.07
CA GLU A 150 -9.93 -17.72 11.10
C GLU A 150 -9.52 -18.67 12.23
N THR A 151 -8.42 -18.41 12.94
CA THR A 151 -7.96 -19.27 14.06
C THR A 151 -9.08 -19.47 15.09
N PRO A 152 -9.52 -20.71 15.34
CA PRO A 152 -10.57 -21.00 16.31
C PRO A 152 -10.13 -20.57 17.72
N ALA A 153 -11.03 -19.92 18.45
CA ALA A 153 -10.89 -19.69 19.88
C ALA A 153 -11.13 -20.99 20.67
N THR A 154 -10.52 -22.10 20.25
CA THR A 154 -10.55 -23.31 21.07
C THR A 154 -9.69 -23.05 22.31
N ASN A 155 -10.28 -23.36 23.46
CA ASN A 155 -9.73 -23.32 24.81
C ASN A 155 -8.57 -24.31 24.99
N THR A 156 -7.61 -24.28 24.07
CA THR A 156 -6.36 -25.00 24.19
C THR A 156 -5.45 -24.09 25.00
N SER A 157 -5.58 -24.21 26.33
CA SER A 157 -4.46 -23.99 27.24
C SER A 157 -3.21 -24.48 26.54
N LEU A 158 -2.18 -23.65 26.46
CA LEU A 158 -0.85 -23.94 25.91
C LEU A 158 -0.53 -25.43 26.07
N VAL A 159 -0.90 -26.26 25.07
CA VAL A 159 -0.41 -27.62 25.01
C VAL A 159 0.99 -27.39 24.51
N ALA A 160 1.89 -27.18 25.47
CA ALA A 160 3.29 -27.47 25.26
C ALA A 160 3.29 -28.92 24.81
N THR A 161 3.38 -29.12 23.51
CA THR A 161 3.84 -30.39 22.96
C THR A 161 5.15 -30.70 23.69
N GLU A 162 5.39 -31.96 24.04
CA GLU A 162 6.47 -32.38 24.94
C GLU A 162 7.90 -31.96 24.49
N GLU A 163 8.02 -31.37 23.29
CA GLU A 163 9.21 -30.70 22.78
C GLU A 163 9.40 -29.29 23.36
N GLN A 164 10.60 -29.03 23.88
CA GLN A 164 11.01 -27.71 24.40
C GLN A 164 10.77 -26.60 23.34
N ASP A 165 10.19 -25.49 23.78
CA ASP A 165 9.95 -24.27 22.99
C ASP A 165 8.97 -24.38 21.80
N LYS A 166 8.15 -25.42 21.71
CA LYS A 166 7.06 -25.52 20.71
C LYS A 166 5.72 -25.01 21.26
N PHE A 167 5.07 -24.13 20.52
CA PHE A 167 3.80 -23.47 20.92
C PHE A 167 2.80 -23.45 19.77
N LEU A 168 1.50 -23.48 20.12
CA LEU A 168 0.44 -23.25 19.15
C LEU A 168 0.60 -21.84 18.56
N GLN A 169 0.75 -21.78 17.23
CA GLN A 169 1.00 -20.53 16.54
C GLN A 169 -0.26 -19.66 16.47
N PRO A 170 -0.16 -18.34 16.75
CA PRO A 170 -1.32 -17.45 16.72
C PRO A 170 -1.78 -17.15 15.29
N LEU A 171 -0.90 -17.38 14.32
CA LEU A 171 -1.07 -17.02 12.92
C LEU A 171 -0.32 -18.00 12.02
N LYS A 172 -0.85 -18.21 10.81
CA LYS A 172 -0.22 -19.07 9.80
C LYS A 172 0.64 -18.21 8.88
N LEU A 173 1.95 -18.41 8.92
CA LEU A 173 2.90 -17.76 8.00
C LEU A 173 3.15 -18.61 6.77
N PRO A 174 3.60 -18.01 5.66
CA PRO A 174 4.16 -18.76 4.55
C PRO A 174 5.42 -19.52 4.97
N GLU A 175 5.69 -20.61 4.27
CA GLU A 175 6.93 -21.38 4.43
C GLU A 175 8.16 -20.48 4.25
N PRO A 176 9.20 -20.62 5.09
CA PRO A 176 10.40 -19.84 4.93
C PRO A 176 11.07 -20.06 3.58
N ILE A 177 11.53 -18.97 2.97
CA ILE A 177 12.27 -19.04 1.71
C ILE A 177 13.65 -19.67 1.90
N SER A 178 14.10 -20.44 0.92
CA SER A 178 15.44 -21.04 0.91
C SER A 178 16.46 -20.12 0.20
N HIS A 179 16.65 -18.89 0.69
CA HIS A 179 17.53 -17.89 0.07
C HIS A 179 18.45 -17.20 1.09
N HIS A 180 19.74 -17.60 1.11
CA HIS A 180 20.71 -17.18 2.13
C HIS A 180 20.79 -15.65 2.35
N SER A 181 21.07 -14.87 1.29
CA SER A 181 21.23 -13.42 1.45
C SER A 181 19.92 -12.68 1.69
N ALA A 182 18.76 -13.25 1.33
CA ALA A 182 17.48 -12.61 1.56
C ALA A 182 17.10 -12.77 3.04
N CYS A 183 17.24 -13.98 3.60
CA CYS A 183 17.02 -14.23 5.02
C CYS A 183 18.03 -13.49 5.89
N GLY A 184 19.32 -13.46 5.49
CA GLY A 184 20.37 -12.81 6.27
C GLY A 184 20.27 -11.28 6.34
N ASN A 185 19.64 -10.64 5.36
CA ASN A 185 19.41 -9.19 5.33
C ASN A 185 17.95 -8.81 5.64
N CYS A 186 17.13 -9.76 6.07
CA CYS A 186 15.72 -9.50 6.35
C CYS A 186 15.55 -8.72 7.66
N GLU A 187 14.93 -7.56 7.59
CA GLU A 187 14.64 -6.72 8.77
C GLU A 187 13.70 -7.42 9.78
N TYR A 188 12.92 -8.39 9.30
CA TYR A 188 12.00 -9.20 10.11
C TYR A 188 12.63 -10.53 10.59
N ALA A 189 13.94 -10.73 10.42
CA ALA A 189 14.60 -12.01 10.71
C ALA A 189 14.32 -12.53 12.12
N THR A 190 14.44 -11.68 13.16
CA THR A 190 14.20 -12.09 14.55
C THR A 190 12.77 -12.59 14.77
N VAL A 191 11.77 -11.86 14.26
CA VAL A 191 10.35 -12.21 14.38
C VAL A 191 10.04 -13.48 13.58
N CYS A 192 10.50 -13.55 12.33
CA CYS A 192 10.34 -14.72 11.46
C CYS A 192 10.94 -15.98 12.09
N CYS A 193 12.19 -15.89 12.57
CA CYS A 193 12.87 -17.00 13.21
C CYS A 193 12.23 -17.39 14.55
N THR A 194 11.64 -16.44 15.28
CA THR A 194 10.89 -16.74 16.51
C THR A 194 9.64 -17.58 16.22
N PHE A 195 8.83 -17.17 15.25
CA PHE A 195 7.68 -17.98 14.81
C PHE A 195 8.14 -19.35 14.29
N ALA A 196 9.14 -19.38 13.40
CA ALA A 196 9.64 -20.62 12.83
C ALA A 196 10.23 -21.59 13.88
N LYS A 197 10.95 -21.09 14.88
CA LYS A 197 11.52 -21.93 15.96
C LYS A 197 10.42 -22.55 16.82
N THR A 198 9.39 -21.77 17.10
CA THR A 198 8.29 -22.14 17.99
C THR A 198 7.18 -22.94 17.33
N ASP A 199 7.13 -23.00 16.00
CA ASP A 199 6.09 -23.69 15.25
C ASP A 199 6.27 -25.22 15.30
N PRO A 200 5.32 -26.00 15.85
CA PRO A 200 5.40 -27.46 15.86
C PRO A 200 5.20 -28.10 14.47
N GLU A 201 4.59 -27.40 13.52
CA GLU A 201 4.34 -27.94 12.18
C GLU A 201 5.52 -27.71 11.22
N LEU A 202 6.38 -26.74 11.52
CA LEU A 202 7.51 -26.37 10.66
C LEU A 202 8.71 -27.30 10.82
N HIS A 203 9.05 -28.01 9.75
CA HIS A 203 10.19 -28.91 9.68
C HIS A 203 11.19 -28.45 8.61
N LEU A 204 12.27 -27.78 9.03
CA LEU A 204 13.32 -27.33 8.12
C LEU A 204 14.30 -28.46 7.80
N ARG A 205 14.60 -28.64 6.51
CA ARG A 205 15.64 -29.58 6.06
C ARG A 205 17.02 -29.20 6.62
N LYS A 206 17.87 -30.20 6.85
CA LYS A 206 19.28 -29.98 7.20
C LYS A 206 19.94 -29.09 6.13
N GLY A 207 20.67 -28.07 6.57
CA GLY A 207 21.33 -27.10 5.68
C GLY A 207 20.41 -25.99 5.13
N HIS A 208 19.17 -25.86 5.62
CA HIS A 208 18.33 -24.73 5.26
C HIS A 208 18.97 -23.40 5.72
N PRO A 209 19.09 -22.36 4.86
CA PRO A 209 19.79 -21.11 5.23
C PRO A 209 19.23 -20.40 6.46
N LEU A 210 17.92 -20.56 6.71
CA LEU A 210 17.27 -19.99 7.90
C LEU A 210 17.82 -20.57 9.21
N LEU A 211 18.37 -21.79 9.24
CA LEU A 211 18.88 -22.39 10.48
C LEU A 211 20.03 -21.56 11.07
N THR A 212 20.96 -21.09 10.23
CA THR A 212 22.06 -20.23 10.66
C THR A 212 21.57 -18.87 11.13
N VAL A 213 20.63 -18.27 10.39
CA VAL A 213 20.02 -16.99 10.77
C VAL A 213 19.30 -17.12 12.10
N MET A 214 18.48 -18.16 12.25
CA MET A 214 17.70 -18.46 13.45
C MET A 214 18.59 -18.62 14.68
N GLN A 215 19.71 -19.34 14.56
CA GLN A 215 20.67 -19.45 15.64
C GLN A 215 21.17 -18.06 16.05
N ASN A 216 21.65 -17.25 15.10
CA ASN A 216 22.22 -15.93 15.41
C ASN A 216 21.21 -14.95 16.03
N VAL A 217 19.98 -14.91 15.52
CA VAL A 217 18.99 -13.90 15.93
C VAL A 217 18.15 -14.33 17.13
N THR A 218 18.15 -15.61 17.51
CA THR A 218 17.36 -16.13 18.65
C THR A 218 18.20 -16.71 19.79
N ASP A 219 19.54 -16.68 19.70
CA ASP A 219 20.44 -17.24 20.73
C ASP A 219 20.21 -16.64 22.12
N HIS A 220 19.92 -15.34 22.16
CA HIS A 220 19.67 -14.60 23.40
C HIS A 220 18.27 -14.84 23.98
N LEU A 221 17.35 -15.45 23.24
CA LEU A 221 15.95 -15.62 23.62
C LEU A 221 15.73 -16.95 24.34
N ARG A 222 15.09 -16.86 25.50
CA ARG A 222 14.75 -17.99 26.38
C ARG A 222 13.30 -18.41 26.19
N THR A 223 12.96 -19.58 26.74
CA THR A 223 11.59 -20.12 26.74
C THR A 223 10.53 -19.11 27.19
N ASP A 224 10.80 -18.32 28.23
CA ASP A 224 9.84 -17.34 28.74
C ASP A 224 9.66 -16.13 27.81
N ASP A 225 10.70 -15.76 27.05
CA ASP A 225 10.59 -14.72 26.00
C ASP A 225 9.67 -15.21 24.87
N TYR A 226 9.82 -16.47 24.44
CA TYR A 226 8.94 -17.08 23.45
C TYR A 226 7.48 -17.16 23.94
N LYS A 227 7.27 -17.57 25.20
CA LYS A 227 5.91 -17.61 25.80
C LYS A 227 5.28 -16.23 25.82
N TYR A 228 6.02 -15.21 26.25
CA TYR A 228 5.54 -13.84 26.28
C TYR A 228 5.14 -13.37 24.87
N PHE A 229 6.05 -13.54 23.90
CA PHE A 229 5.82 -13.13 22.52
C PHE A 229 4.59 -13.80 21.90
N ILE A 230 4.50 -15.13 21.97
CA ILE A 230 3.37 -15.90 21.41
C ILE A 230 2.05 -15.54 22.10
N HIS A 231 2.06 -15.35 23.43
CA HIS A 231 0.88 -14.95 24.18
C HIS A 231 0.32 -13.61 23.69
N TRP A 232 1.16 -12.58 23.58
CA TRP A 232 0.72 -11.25 23.16
C TRP A 232 0.32 -11.20 21.68
N CYS A 233 1.04 -11.89 20.80
CA CYS A 233 0.62 -12.03 19.41
C CYS A 233 -0.77 -12.68 19.30
N ARG A 234 -1.07 -13.68 20.14
CA ARG A 234 -2.39 -14.31 20.18
C ARG A 234 -3.47 -13.34 20.65
N LEU A 235 -3.22 -12.56 21.70
CA LEU A 235 -4.17 -11.56 22.19
C LEU A 235 -4.48 -10.51 21.13
N LEU A 236 -3.44 -9.99 20.45
CA LEU A 236 -3.59 -9.01 19.37
C LEU A 236 -4.39 -9.59 18.18
N ALA A 237 -4.14 -10.84 17.80
CA ALA A 237 -4.90 -11.50 16.73
C ALA A 237 -6.38 -11.69 17.09
N LEU A 238 -6.68 -12.01 18.36
CA LEU A 238 -8.06 -12.12 18.86
C LEU A 238 -8.78 -10.76 18.85
N GLU A 239 -8.11 -9.70 19.30
CA GLU A 239 -8.65 -8.34 19.26
C GLU A 239 -8.92 -7.88 17.83
N GLU A 240 -7.96 -8.08 16.92
CA GLU A 240 -8.13 -7.75 15.50
C GLU A 240 -9.33 -8.49 14.88
N LYS A 241 -9.52 -9.77 15.22
CA LYS A 241 -10.66 -10.58 14.76
C LYS A 241 -11.99 -10.02 15.23
N GLU A 242 -12.09 -9.57 16.48
CA GLU A 242 -13.31 -8.92 16.98
C GLU A 242 -13.55 -7.57 16.32
N MET A 243 -12.51 -6.74 16.16
CA MET A 243 -12.62 -5.45 15.46
C MET A 243 -13.10 -5.59 14.01
N LYS A 244 -12.65 -6.64 13.31
CA LYS A 244 -13.08 -6.94 11.92
C LYS A 244 -14.57 -7.22 11.79
N LYS A 245 -15.24 -7.73 12.82
CA LYS A 245 -16.71 -7.98 12.79
C LYS A 245 -17.51 -6.67 12.69
N ALA A 246 -17.02 -5.62 13.32
CA ALA A 246 -17.61 -4.28 13.26
C ALA A 246 -17.17 -3.47 12.04
N ASN A 247 -16.23 -3.99 11.24
CA ASN A 247 -15.65 -3.27 10.11
C ASN A 247 -16.61 -3.22 8.91
N ASN A 248 -17.24 -2.06 8.72
CA ASN A 248 -18.17 -1.80 7.63
C ASN A 248 -17.51 -1.29 6.35
N LEU A 249 -16.17 -1.28 6.23
CA LEU A 249 -15.48 -0.74 5.05
C LEU A 249 -15.93 -1.39 3.74
N ARG A 250 -16.28 -2.68 3.74
CA ARG A 250 -16.81 -3.35 2.53
C ARG A 250 -18.01 -2.64 1.92
N THR A 251 -18.84 -2.03 2.76
CA THR A 251 -20.06 -1.33 2.32
C THR A 251 -19.76 -0.15 1.40
N LEU A 252 -18.53 0.38 1.42
CA LEU A 252 -18.09 1.43 0.50
C LEU A 252 -18.17 1.00 -0.96
N TRP A 253 -17.95 -0.28 -1.26
CA TRP A 253 -17.97 -0.85 -2.62
C TRP A 253 -18.99 -1.97 -2.83
N THR A 254 -19.69 -2.42 -1.78
CA THR A 254 -20.78 -3.41 -1.89
C THR A 254 -22.19 -2.83 -1.72
N SER A 255 -22.31 -1.55 -1.34
CA SER A 255 -23.59 -0.88 -1.13
C SER A 255 -23.63 0.46 -1.85
N THR A 256 -24.81 0.95 -2.18
CA THR A 256 -24.95 2.30 -2.77
C THR A 256 -24.79 3.37 -1.68
N PRO A 257 -24.43 4.61 -2.04
CA PRO A 257 -24.37 5.72 -1.08
C PRO A 257 -25.67 5.88 -0.27
N GLU A 258 -26.83 5.73 -0.91
CA GLU A 258 -28.16 5.90 -0.29
C GLU A 258 -28.45 4.80 0.73
N GLN A 259 -28.04 3.56 0.44
CA GLN A 259 -28.15 2.45 1.40
C GLN A 259 -27.28 2.71 2.65
N ARG A 260 -26.06 3.22 2.46
CA ARG A 260 -25.19 3.59 3.58
C ARG A 260 -25.77 4.76 4.38
N LYS A 261 -26.34 5.78 3.72
CA LYS A 261 -27.07 6.88 4.40
C LYS A 261 -28.19 6.35 5.30
N LYS A 262 -29.05 5.48 4.76
CA LYS A 262 -30.17 4.89 5.51
C LYS A 262 -29.71 4.11 6.75
N ASN A 263 -28.52 3.52 6.70
CA ASN A 263 -27.94 2.76 7.80
C ASN A 263 -27.07 3.62 8.75
N GLY A 264 -27.01 4.94 8.58
CA GLY A 264 -26.17 5.81 9.40
C GLY A 264 -24.67 5.61 9.19
N LEU A 265 -24.26 5.20 7.97
CA LEU A 265 -22.86 4.91 7.64
C LEU A 265 -22.26 5.91 6.64
N ALA A 266 -23.06 6.83 6.10
CA ALA A 266 -22.61 7.81 5.13
C ALA A 266 -23.45 9.08 5.15
N ILE A 267 -22.78 10.20 4.89
CA ILE A 267 -23.41 11.44 4.44
C ILE A 267 -23.21 11.51 2.92
N VAL A 268 -24.28 11.79 2.18
CA VAL A 268 -24.28 11.82 0.71
C VAL A 268 -24.63 13.21 0.18
N ASP A 269 -24.21 13.48 -1.06
CA ASP A 269 -24.43 14.74 -1.76
C ASP A 269 -23.87 15.99 -1.03
N VAL A 270 -22.77 15.79 -0.30
CA VAL A 270 -21.96 16.88 0.23
C VAL A 270 -21.23 17.61 -0.90
N GLN A 271 -21.15 18.93 -0.79
CA GLN A 271 -20.43 19.80 -1.71
C GLN A 271 -19.26 20.47 -0.98
N LEU A 272 -18.08 20.45 -1.61
CA LEU A 272 -16.91 21.13 -1.09
C LEU A 272 -17.09 22.65 -1.24
N LYS A 273 -17.15 23.37 -0.12
CA LYS A 273 -17.31 24.84 -0.08
C LYS A 273 -15.98 25.55 -0.19
N ASN A 274 -15.02 25.15 0.65
CA ASN A 274 -13.70 25.75 0.67
C ASN A 274 -12.66 24.74 1.18
N VAL A 275 -11.40 25.04 0.89
CA VAL A 275 -10.23 24.30 1.34
C VAL A 275 -9.23 25.30 1.90
N THR A 276 -8.68 25.01 3.07
CA THR A 276 -7.58 25.77 3.66
C THR A 276 -6.41 24.84 3.95
N CYS A 277 -5.19 25.30 3.67
CA CYS A 277 -3.98 24.53 3.92
C CYS A 277 -3.41 24.95 5.27
N GLU A 278 -3.30 23.99 6.19
CA GLU A 278 -2.77 24.15 7.54
C GLU A 278 -1.51 23.29 7.69
N GLY A 279 -0.38 23.86 7.27
CA GLY A 279 0.91 23.16 7.26
C GLY A 279 0.91 21.99 6.28
N THR A 280 0.83 20.77 6.81
CA THR A 280 0.78 19.52 6.01
C THR A 280 -0.64 18.97 5.84
N HIS A 281 -1.65 19.61 6.43
CA HIS A 281 -3.03 19.15 6.39
C HIS A 281 -3.90 20.11 5.58
N TYR A 282 -4.99 19.58 5.04
CA TYR A 282 -6.00 20.38 4.36
C TYR A 282 -7.31 20.30 5.15
N LEU A 283 -7.78 21.45 5.61
CA LEU A 283 -9.10 21.59 6.20
C LEU A 283 -10.11 21.80 5.08
N ASN A 284 -11.01 20.84 4.92
CA ASN A 284 -12.02 20.80 3.87
C ASN A 284 -13.40 21.06 4.47
N ASN A 285 -14.03 22.16 4.08
CA ASN A 285 -15.37 22.50 4.55
C ASN A 285 -16.41 21.98 3.56
N PHE A 286 -17.23 21.04 4.00
CA PHE A 286 -18.32 20.47 3.21
C PHE A 286 -19.67 21.06 3.64
N MET A 287 -20.53 21.37 2.68
CA MET A 287 -21.92 21.74 2.93
C MET A 287 -22.86 20.70 2.34
N ILE A 288 -23.97 20.47 3.02
CA ILE A 288 -25.09 19.70 2.49
C ILE A 288 -26.13 20.72 2.05
N GLU A 289 -26.62 20.64 0.81
CA GLU A 289 -27.78 21.44 0.43
C GLU A 289 -28.98 20.98 1.25
N ALA A 290 -29.63 21.90 1.96
CA ALA A 290 -30.84 21.65 2.76
C ALA A 290 -32.06 21.34 1.87
N THR A 291 -31.97 20.26 1.12
CA THR A 291 -33.09 19.62 0.43
C THR A 291 -33.82 18.74 1.44
N GLY A 292 -35.16 18.70 1.36
CA GLY A 292 -36.11 18.05 2.30
C GLY A 292 -35.52 17.25 3.46
N ASP A 293 -34.94 16.07 3.16
CA ASP A 293 -34.34 15.12 4.09
C ASP A 293 -33.30 15.66 5.09
N TYR A 294 -32.65 16.79 4.80
CA TYR A 294 -31.58 17.36 5.64
C TYR A 294 -31.95 18.65 6.36
N LYS A 295 -33.20 19.12 6.26
CA LYS A 295 -33.62 20.39 6.92
C LYS A 295 -33.51 20.35 8.45
N ASP A 296 -33.68 19.17 9.05
CA ASP A 296 -33.63 18.94 10.51
C ASP A 296 -32.72 17.75 10.88
N ALA A 297 -31.81 17.35 9.98
CA ALA A 297 -30.95 16.18 10.21
C ALA A 297 -29.80 16.52 11.17
N ASP A 298 -29.86 16.00 12.39
CA ASP A 298 -28.71 16.01 13.29
C ASP A 298 -27.68 14.97 12.82
N LEU A 299 -26.59 15.45 12.24
CA LEU A 299 -25.51 14.60 11.73
C LEU A 299 -24.80 13.84 12.86
N LEU A 300 -24.84 14.35 14.10
CA LEU A 300 -24.25 13.70 15.27
C LEU A 300 -24.98 12.39 15.62
N LEU A 301 -26.29 12.32 15.35
CA LEU A 301 -27.09 11.10 15.52
C LEU A 301 -26.78 10.02 14.46
N SER A 302 -25.99 10.35 13.43
CA SER A 302 -25.61 9.44 12.34
C SER A 302 -24.21 8.86 12.50
N GLY A 303 -23.58 8.97 13.68
CA GLY A 303 -22.22 8.46 13.90
C GLY A 303 -21.17 9.22 13.10
N PHE A 304 -21.30 10.56 13.08
CA PHE A 304 -20.34 11.52 12.53
C PHE A 304 -20.00 12.56 13.60
N SER A 305 -19.13 12.18 14.54
CA SER A 305 -18.67 13.01 15.65
C SER A 305 -17.29 13.60 15.39
N ILE A 306 -16.97 14.72 16.05
CA ILE A 306 -15.62 15.30 16.02
C ILE A 306 -14.59 14.25 16.46
N GLY A 307 -13.51 14.12 15.69
CA GLY A 307 -12.45 13.15 15.90
C GLY A 307 -12.64 11.83 15.16
N GLU A 308 -13.82 11.54 14.62
CA GLU A 308 -14.04 10.32 13.86
C GLU A 308 -13.34 10.36 12.49
N TYR A 309 -12.77 9.20 12.12
CA TYR A 309 -12.07 9.04 10.86
C TYR A 309 -13.05 8.71 9.73
N VAL A 310 -13.07 9.57 8.70
CA VAL A 310 -13.96 9.46 7.57
C VAL A 310 -13.20 9.28 6.26
N ILE A 311 -13.84 8.58 5.32
CA ILE A 311 -13.33 8.39 3.97
C ILE A 311 -14.22 9.19 3.02
N ILE A 312 -13.60 10.04 2.23
CA ILE A 312 -14.27 10.89 1.25
C ILE A 312 -14.18 10.22 -0.12
N SER A 313 -15.33 10.06 -0.76
CA SER A 313 -15.44 9.51 -2.11
C SER A 313 -16.22 10.47 -3.00
N THR A 314 -15.89 10.47 -4.28
CA THR A 314 -16.69 11.15 -5.30
C THR A 314 -17.60 10.14 -5.99
N ARG A 315 -18.54 10.63 -6.82
CA ARG A 315 -19.38 9.76 -7.65
C ARG A 315 -18.59 8.87 -8.61
N LYS A 316 -17.35 9.24 -8.95
CA LYS A 316 -16.50 8.52 -9.92
C LYS A 316 -15.34 7.75 -9.28
N ARG A 317 -14.94 8.12 -8.06
CA ARG A 317 -13.74 7.59 -7.40
C ARG A 317 -13.97 7.34 -5.93
N LEU A 318 -13.62 6.13 -5.50
CA LEU A 318 -13.61 5.70 -4.11
C LEU A 318 -12.36 6.25 -3.39
N ALA A 319 -12.54 6.66 -2.12
CA ALA A 319 -11.45 6.99 -1.19
C ALA A 319 -10.42 7.98 -1.75
N VAL A 320 -10.90 9.11 -2.28
CA VAL A 320 -10.02 10.16 -2.83
C VAL A 320 -9.24 10.89 -1.73
N ALA A 321 -9.83 10.98 -0.54
CA ALA A 321 -9.22 11.55 0.66
C ALA A 321 -9.77 10.82 1.88
N ALA A 322 -9.07 10.95 3.00
CA ALA A 322 -9.53 10.48 4.29
C ALA A 322 -8.88 11.34 5.39
N GLY A 323 -9.56 11.45 6.52
CA GLY A 323 -9.13 12.31 7.61
C GLY A 323 -10.15 12.31 8.75
N SER A 324 -9.86 13.06 9.79
CA SER A 324 -10.72 13.15 10.97
C SER A 324 -11.67 14.35 10.85
N ILE A 325 -12.89 14.22 11.34
CA ILE A 325 -13.82 15.35 11.46
C ILE A 325 -13.27 16.32 12.51
N VAL A 326 -13.22 17.60 12.17
CA VAL A 326 -12.78 18.70 13.05
C VAL A 326 -13.84 19.80 13.08
N ASN A 327 -13.74 20.69 14.07
CA ASN A 327 -14.68 21.81 14.28
C ASN A 327 -14.55 22.92 13.24
#